data_AF-A0A2X4V1E4-F1
#
_entry.id   AF-A0A2X4V1E4-F1
#
_cell.length_a   1.000
_cell.length_b   1.000
_cell.length_c   1.000
_cell.angle_alpha   90.00
_cell.angle_beta   90.00
_cell.angle_gamma   90.00
#
_symmetry.space_group_name_H-M   'P 1'
#
loop_
_entity.id
_entity.type
_entity.pdbx_description
1 polymer ?
#
loop_
_entity_poly.entity_id
_entity_poly.type
_entity_poly.pdbx_seq_one_letter_code
_entity_poly.pdbx_strand_id
1 'polypeptide(L)'
;MKTFIILQNIVTFRADWNKLIDREKYAVCLLTGKQGWGNLPADQKPCFDDIQICDPFTTEELAQACRDLFTRRNITNMAEVRIITNDEYFLGHAARLRETFGIQGQRLRKLNPLSISCA
;
A
#
# COMPACT_ATOMS: atom_id res chain seq x y z
N MET A 1 1.66 -17.07 0.33
CA MET A 1 1.71 -16.30 1.59
C MET A 1 1.11 -14.93 1.30
N LYS A 2 0.14 -14.45 2.10
CA LYS A 2 -0.50 -13.16 1.80
C LYS A 2 0.49 -12.02 1.95
N THR A 3 0.43 -11.07 1.01
CA THR A 3 1.31 -9.89 0.98
C THR A 3 0.47 -8.63 1.17
N PHE A 4 0.82 -7.82 2.17
CA PHE A 4 0.25 -6.50 2.39
C PHE A 4 1.19 -5.43 1.87
N ILE A 5 0.65 -4.52 1.05
CA ILE A 5 1.34 -3.34 0.56
C ILE A 5 0.70 -2.14 1.23
N ILE A 6 1.47 -1.45 2.07
CA ILE A 6 1.03 -0.26 2.79
C ILE A 6 1.44 0.97 1.99
N LEU A 7 0.49 1.84 1.69
CA LEU A 7 0.77 3.18 1.15
C LEU A 7 0.76 4.17 2.30
N GLN A 8 1.90 4.78 2.58
CA GLN A 8 1.99 5.78 3.65
C GLN A 8 3.15 6.75 3.38
N ASN A 9 2.83 8.05 3.26
CA ASN A 9 3.83 9.08 2.98
C ASN A 9 3.79 10.26 3.97
N ILE A 10 2.62 10.85 4.24
CA ILE A 10 2.53 12.13 4.98
C ILE A 10 2.16 11.92 6.46
N VAL A 11 1.25 10.99 6.77
CA VAL A 11 0.83 10.75 8.15
C VAL A 11 1.97 10.12 8.95
N THR A 12 2.37 10.78 10.04
CA THR A 12 3.23 10.22 11.10
C THR A 12 2.91 8.74 11.32
N PHE A 13 3.92 7.89 11.34
CA PHE A 13 3.80 6.49 11.72
C PHE A 13 3.38 6.39 13.20
N ARG A 14 2.09 6.65 13.48
CA ARG A 14 1.49 6.61 14.83
C ARG A 14 1.24 5.19 15.29
N ALA A 15 1.08 4.27 14.34
CA ALA A 15 0.96 2.85 14.61
C ALA A 15 2.35 2.24 14.86
N ASP A 16 2.43 1.34 15.83
CA ASP A 16 3.61 0.51 16.07
C ASP A 16 3.49 -0.75 15.20
N TRP A 17 4.08 -0.70 13.99
CA TRP A 17 3.97 -1.80 13.03
C TRP A 17 4.61 -3.10 13.53
N ASN A 18 5.62 -3.03 14.40
CA ASN A 18 6.22 -4.20 15.02
C ASN A 18 5.22 -5.02 15.83
N LYS A 19 4.21 -4.37 16.43
CA LYS A 19 3.15 -5.03 17.20
C LYS A 19 1.96 -5.50 16.36
N LEU A 20 1.73 -4.86 15.21
CA LEU A 20 0.56 -5.15 14.38
C LEU A 20 0.80 -6.25 13.35
N ILE A 21 2.06 -6.47 12.97
CA ILE A 21 2.42 -7.40 11.91
C ILE A 21 2.73 -8.78 12.50
N ASP A 22 1.96 -9.78 12.10
CA ASP A 22 2.31 -11.19 12.28
C ASP A 22 3.24 -11.63 11.12
N ARG A 23 4.54 -11.50 11.35
CA ARG A 23 5.60 -11.73 10.36
C ARG A 23 5.76 -13.19 9.94
N GLU A 24 5.25 -14.13 10.72
CA GLU A 24 5.28 -15.55 10.37
C GLU A 24 4.19 -15.89 9.35
N LYS A 25 3.11 -15.10 9.30
CA LYS A 25 1.95 -15.35 8.44
C LYS A 25 1.90 -14.46 7.20
N TYR A 26 2.49 -13.27 7.27
CA TYR A 26 2.31 -12.24 6.25
C TYR A 26 3.62 -11.60 5.84
N ALA A 27 3.75 -11.38 4.53
CA ALA A 27 4.71 -10.44 3.99
C ALA A 27 4.13 -9.03 4.06
N VAL A 28 4.93 -8.06 4.49
CA VAL A 28 4.50 -6.66 4.59
C VAL A 28 5.51 -5.75 3.91
N CYS A 29 5.03 -5.00 2.92
CA CYS A 29 5.82 -4.08 2.12
C CYS A 29 5.31 -2.65 2.30
N LEU A 30 6.20 -1.68 2.31
CA LEU A 30 5.87 -0.26 2.41
C LEU A 30 6.21 0.48 1.11
N LEU A 31 5.23 1.20 0.56
CA LEU A 31 5.46 2.24 -0.45
C LEU A 31 5.32 3.60 0.24
N THR A 32 6.40 4.37 0.24
CA THR A 32 6.47 5.69 0.90
C THR A 32 7.17 6.71 0.00
N GLY A 33 7.04 8.01 0.29
CA GLY A 33 7.85 9.04 -0.38
C GLY A 33 9.08 9.41 0.45
N LYS A 34 9.92 10.32 -0.05
CA LYS A 34 11.11 10.78 0.70
C LYS A 34 10.76 11.34 2.09
N GLN A 35 9.64 12.07 2.19
CA GLN A 35 9.16 12.63 3.44
C GLN A 35 8.75 11.52 4.42
N GLY A 36 7.95 10.55 3.97
CA GLY A 36 7.54 9.43 4.81
C GLY A 36 8.72 8.56 5.25
N TRP A 37 9.70 8.34 4.36
CA TRP A 37 10.94 7.65 4.70
C TRP A 37 11.75 8.37 5.79
N GLY A 38 11.85 9.70 5.71
CA GLY A 38 12.51 10.52 6.73
C GLY A 38 11.82 10.47 8.09
N ASN A 39 10.49 10.28 8.09
CA ASN A 39 9.66 10.24 9.29
C ASN A 39 9.43 8.82 9.84
N LEU A 40 9.85 7.77 9.14
CA LEU A 40 9.71 6.39 9.58
C LEU A 40 10.75 6.09 10.68
N PRO A 41 10.31 5.76 11.91
CA PRO A 41 11.24 5.42 13.00
C PRO A 41 12.15 4.26 12.63
N ALA A 42 13.44 4.35 12.98
CA ALA A 42 14.46 3.40 12.55
C ALA A 42 14.20 1.98 13.06
N ASP A 43 13.61 1.85 14.24
CA ASP A 43 13.21 0.60 14.89
C ASP A 43 12.02 -0.09 14.21
N GLN A 44 11.22 0.64 13.43
CA GLN A 44 10.11 0.07 12.66
C GLN A 44 10.53 -0.36 11.25
N LYS A 45 11.61 0.18 10.68
CA LYS A 45 12.09 -0.20 9.33
C LYS A 45 12.23 -1.72 9.13
N PRO A 46 12.78 -2.50 10.09
CA PRO A 46 12.93 -3.95 9.94
C PRO A 46 11.63 -4.75 9.97
N CYS A 47 10.48 -4.14 10.29
CA CYS A 47 9.18 -4.81 10.28
C CYS A 47 8.65 -5.01 8.86
N PHE A 48 9.12 -4.21 7.91
CA PHE A 48 8.77 -4.32 6.50
C PHE A 48 9.80 -5.18 5.79
N ASP A 49 9.34 -6.15 4.99
CA ASP A 49 10.23 -6.99 4.20
C ASP A 49 10.78 -6.27 2.97
N ASP A 50 10.06 -5.24 2.50
CA ASP A 50 10.48 -4.39 1.39
C ASP A 50 9.95 -2.98 1.62
N ILE A 51 10.79 -1.99 1.36
CA ILE A 51 10.45 -0.57 1.44
C ILE A 51 10.88 0.07 0.13
N GLN A 52 9.92 0.61 -0.62
CA GLN A 52 10.21 1.42 -1.80
C GLN A 52 9.88 2.88 -1.53
N ILE A 53 10.83 3.73 -1.91
CA ILE A 53 10.71 5.19 -1.84
C ILE A 53 10.31 5.70 -3.22
N CYS A 54 9.06 6.13 -3.37
CA CYS A 54 8.49 6.67 -4.60
C CYS A 54 8.47 8.20 -4.53
N ASP A 55 9.22 8.88 -5.39
CA ASP A 55 9.28 10.34 -5.47
C ASP A 55 9.32 10.80 -6.93
N PRO A 56 8.25 11.41 -7.46
CA PRO A 56 7.06 11.89 -6.74
C PRO A 56 6.12 10.75 -6.31
N PHE A 57 5.36 10.96 -5.24
CA PHE A 57 4.42 9.96 -4.71
C PHE A 57 3.09 9.95 -5.47
N THR A 58 3.15 9.70 -6.79
CA THR A 58 2.00 9.70 -7.70
C THR A 58 1.45 8.30 -7.93
N THR A 59 0.26 8.20 -8.55
CA THR A 59 -0.31 6.89 -8.88
C THR A 59 0.56 6.13 -9.89
N GLU A 60 1.16 6.80 -10.86
CA GLU A 60 2.03 6.16 -11.86
C GLU A 60 3.26 5.53 -11.20
N GLU A 61 3.96 6.28 -10.35
CA GLU A 61 5.15 5.81 -9.63
C GLU A 61 4.80 4.68 -8.66
N LEU A 62 3.69 4.80 -7.95
CA LEU A 62 3.19 3.73 -7.08
C LEU A 62 2.84 2.45 -7.87
N ALA A 63 2.28 2.60 -9.07
CA ALA A 63 1.99 1.46 -9.93
C ALA A 63 3.28 0.81 -10.42
N GLN A 64 4.30 1.59 -10.78
CA GLN A 64 5.59 1.05 -11.17
C GLN A 64 6.25 0.32 -9.99
N ALA A 65 6.25 0.93 -8.81
CA ALA A 65 6.76 0.31 -7.59
C ALA A 65 6.08 -1.03 -7.28
N CYS A 66 4.75 -1.12 -7.47
CA CYS A 66 4.01 -2.38 -7.35
C CYS A 66 4.49 -3.42 -8.37
N ARG A 67 4.69 -3.06 -9.65
CA ARG A 67 5.18 -3.98 -10.67
C ARG A 67 6.56 -4.53 -10.30
N ASP A 68 7.47 -3.64 -9.91
CA ASP A 68 8.83 -4.02 -9.52
C ASP A 68 8.80 -4.96 -8.31
N LEU A 69 7.94 -4.68 -7.32
CA LEU A 69 7.73 -5.54 -6.16
C LEU A 69 7.21 -6.93 -6.57
N PHE A 70 6.20 -6.98 -7.44
CA PHE A 70 5.62 -8.25 -7.90
C PHE A 70 6.65 -9.09 -8.64
N THR A 71 7.45 -8.48 -9.50
CA THR A 71 8.54 -9.16 -10.21
C THR A 71 9.60 -9.67 -9.23
N ARG A 72 10.12 -8.81 -8.34
CA ARG A 72 11.18 -9.20 -7.39
C ARG A 72 10.77 -10.31 -6.44
N ARG A 73 9.51 -10.31 -5.97
CA ARG A 73 8.98 -11.33 -5.04
C ARG A 73 8.25 -12.47 -5.75
N ASN A 74 8.28 -12.50 -7.08
CA ASN A 74 7.64 -13.50 -7.92
C ASN A 74 6.14 -13.71 -7.60
N ILE A 75 5.44 -12.60 -7.34
CA ILE A 75 4.02 -12.60 -6.98
C ILE A 75 3.19 -12.67 -8.26
N THR A 76 2.56 -13.82 -8.49
CA THR A 76 1.72 -14.07 -9.67
C THR A 76 0.23 -14.09 -9.33
N ASN A 77 -0.14 -14.34 -8.07
CA ASN A 77 -1.53 -14.45 -7.63
C ASN A 77 -2.00 -13.18 -6.89
N MET A 78 -2.76 -12.32 -7.59
CA MET A 78 -3.28 -11.07 -7.04
C MET A 78 -4.33 -11.27 -5.94
N ALA A 79 -4.91 -12.48 -5.81
CA ALA A 79 -5.82 -12.81 -4.71
C ALA A 79 -5.09 -12.89 -3.34
N GLU A 80 -3.76 -13.02 -3.34
CA GLU A 80 -2.92 -13.03 -2.14
C GLU A 80 -2.40 -11.64 -1.76
N VAL A 81 -2.59 -10.64 -2.61
CA VAL A 81 -2.12 -9.26 -2.37
C VAL A 81 -3.22 -8.42 -1.75
N ARG A 82 -2.89 -7.56 -0.79
CA ARG A 82 -3.79 -6.52 -0.27
C ARG A 82 -3.05 -5.19 -0.26
N ILE A 83 -3.65 -4.16 -0.84
CA ILE A 83 -3.14 -2.79 -0.73
C ILE A 83 -3.95 -2.09 0.35
N ILE A 84 -3.28 -1.47 1.33
CA ILE A 84 -3.91 -0.75 2.44
C ILE A 84 -3.27 0.63 2.63
N THR A 85 -4.04 1.56 3.20
CA THR A 85 -3.58 2.91 3.57
C THR A 85 -4.38 3.34 4.79
N ASN A 86 -3.73 4.03 5.71
CA ASN A 86 -4.38 4.71 6.83
C ASN A 86 -4.49 6.23 6.60
N ASP A 87 -4.03 6.68 5.44
CA ASP A 87 -4.03 8.08 5.03
C ASP A 87 -5.13 8.29 3.99
N GLU A 88 -6.09 9.14 4.33
CA GLU A 88 -7.28 9.44 3.52
C GLU A 88 -6.91 10.01 2.14
N TYR A 89 -5.83 10.79 2.05
CA TYR A 89 -5.35 11.35 0.78
C TYR A 89 -4.89 10.25 -0.20
N PHE A 90 -4.50 9.08 0.31
CA PHE A 90 -4.06 7.95 -0.50
C PHE A 90 -5.14 6.88 -0.73
N LEU A 91 -6.37 7.06 -0.24
CA LEU A 91 -7.47 6.13 -0.51
C LEU A 91 -7.75 5.99 -2.01
N GLY A 92 -7.77 7.11 -2.74
CA GLY A 92 -7.94 7.11 -4.19
C GLY A 92 -6.81 6.37 -4.93
N HIS A 93 -5.57 6.58 -4.48
CA HIS A 93 -4.39 5.89 -5.01
C HIS A 93 -4.49 4.38 -4.79
N ALA A 94 -4.78 3.95 -3.55
CA ALA A 94 -4.97 2.54 -3.21
C ALA A 94 -6.08 1.88 -4.05
N ALA A 95 -7.22 2.55 -4.20
CA ALA A 95 -8.32 2.03 -4.99
C ALA A 95 -7.97 1.88 -6.48
N ARG A 96 -7.28 2.87 -7.06
CA ARG A 96 -6.84 2.83 -8.45
C ARG A 96 -5.81 1.73 -8.71
N LEU A 97 -4.87 1.53 -7.78
CA LEU A 97 -3.92 0.41 -7.87
C LEU A 97 -4.64 -0.94 -7.78
N ARG A 98 -5.59 -1.08 -6.85
CA ARG A 98 -6.38 -2.32 -6.74
C ARG A 98 -7.14 -2.64 -8.03
N GLU A 99 -7.77 -1.65 -8.65
CA GLU A 99 -8.43 -1.82 -9.95
C GLU A 99 -7.42 -2.20 -11.04
N THR A 100 -6.29 -1.50 -11.10
CA THR A 100 -5.24 -1.69 -12.13
C THR A 100 -4.68 -3.12 -12.12
N PHE A 101 -4.46 -3.68 -10.93
CA PHE A 101 -3.85 -5.00 -10.77
C PHE A 101 -4.87 -6.12 -10.48
N GLY A 102 -6.18 -5.82 -10.48
CA GLY A 102 -7.20 -6.82 -10.14
C GLY A 102 -7.14 -7.32 -8.69
N ILE A 103 -6.62 -6.51 -7.78
CA ILE A 103 -6.48 -6.85 -6.35
C ILE A 103 -7.81 -6.63 -5.63
N GLN A 104 -8.15 -7.52 -4.70
CA GLN A 104 -9.38 -7.40 -3.90
C GLN A 104 -9.35 -6.17 -2.98
N GLY A 105 -10.45 -5.42 -2.94
CA GLY A 105 -10.69 -4.33 -1.99
C GLY A 105 -11.67 -3.28 -2.51
N GLN A 106 -11.80 -2.17 -1.79
CA GLN A 106 -12.61 -1.03 -2.25
C GLN A 106 -12.02 -0.44 -3.53
N ARG A 107 -12.90 -0.23 -4.50
CA ARG A 107 -12.66 0.27 -5.86
C ARG A 107 -13.00 1.76 -5.95
N LEU A 108 -12.44 2.48 -6.92
CA LEU A 108 -12.54 3.94 -7.01
C LEU A 108 -14.01 4.37 -7.20
N ARG A 109 -14.77 3.61 -7.99
CA ARG A 109 -16.22 3.84 -8.20
C ARG A 109 -17.06 3.79 -6.92
N LYS A 110 -16.55 3.19 -5.83
CA LYS A 110 -17.23 3.08 -4.54
C LYS A 110 -16.74 4.07 -3.47
N LEU A 111 -15.74 4.90 -3.79
CA LEU A 111 -15.21 5.93 -2.88
C LEU A 111 -15.88 7.30 -3.05
N ASN A 112 -16.79 7.45 -4.02
CA ASN A 112 -17.61 8.66 -4.17
C ASN A 112 -18.90 8.53 -3.34
N PRO A 113 -19.20 9.43 -2.38
CA PRO A 113 -20.46 9.42 -1.64
C PRO A 113 -21.70 9.76 -2.49
N LEU A 114 -21.52 10.17 -3.75
CA LEU A 114 -22.60 10.57 -4.67
C LEU A 114 -23.05 9.47 -5.65
N SER A 115 -22.57 8.22 -5.54
CA SER A 115 -23.17 7.12 -6.29
C SER A 115 -24.46 6.63 -5.62
N ILE A 116 -25.44 7.52 -5.45
CA ILE A 116 -26.84 7.12 -5.29
C ILE A 116 -27.27 6.66 -6.68
N SER A 117 -27.43 5.35 -6.81
CA SER A 117 -28.15 4.76 -7.93
C SER A 117 -29.60 5.23 -7.84
N CYS A 118 -29.99 6.22 -8.66
CA CYS A 118 -31.39 6.31 -9.07
C CYS A 118 -31.64 5.10 -9.98
N ALA A 119 -32.29 4.09 -9.42
CA ALA A 119 -33.00 3.07 -10.19
C ALA A 119 -34.30 3.66 -10.73
#